data_AF-A0A3C1T4V3-F1
#
_entry.id   AF-A0A3C1T4V3-F1
#
_cell.length_a   1.000
_cell.length_b   1.000
_cell.length_c   1.000
_cell.angle_alpha   90.00
_cell.angle_beta   90.00
_cell.angle_gamma   90.00
#
_symmetry.space_group_name_H-M   'P 1'
#
loop_
_entity.id
_entity.type
_entity.pdbx_description
1 polymer ?
#
loop_
_entity_poly.entity_id
_entity_poly.type
_entity_poly.pdbx_seq_one_letter_code
_entity_poly.pdbx_strand_id
1 'polypeptide(L)'
;MENKKRYSIKNILLVTGWVLLGAGSVVLLVAAIQKKDAKLCWDIKINIQGADINLFVDEADIMHSIRAIEQGNPVGKPIGLFNLKKMETELEKNIWVKSAELFFDNNEVLKVNVQEREPVARVFTTGGNTFYIDEELTMLPLSDKFSARLPVFTNFPSDTKVLSKADSLLLHDIKNVSLAIQKDSFCTALIDQVDITAAREFEMMPKVGNQLIRFGNGTEAEEKLEKLQLFYKQVMPAAGWNMYSVINVQYKNQVVAKKRGQEDIAADAQRSLQMMQLIAERAQQQANDSLQIIQQDNERNSVDSTMIQQSIEREESAQPSNTFEKPKPQEDDGAKPAASTAGAVSTAKTP
;
A
#
# COMPACT_ATOMS: atom_id res chain seq x y z
N MET A 1 -12.31 -30.07 79.84
CA MET A 1 -12.35 -28.82 79.05
C MET A 1 -13.07 -29.12 77.76
N GLU A 2 -14.29 -28.60 77.57
CA GLU A 2 -14.97 -28.67 76.28
C GLU A 2 -15.84 -27.41 76.13
N ASN A 3 -15.28 -26.39 75.45
CA ASN A 3 -15.97 -25.13 75.19
C ASN A 3 -16.93 -25.33 74.02
N LYS A 4 -18.19 -25.66 74.30
CA LYS A 4 -19.25 -25.74 73.30
C LYS A 4 -19.62 -24.33 72.83
N LYS A 5 -19.05 -23.92 71.70
CA LYS A 5 -19.30 -22.63 71.03
C LYS A 5 -20.77 -22.53 70.63
N ARG A 6 -21.59 -21.83 71.43
CA ARG A 6 -23.01 -21.55 71.15
C ARG A 6 -23.09 -20.51 70.03
N TYR A 7 -23.16 -20.97 68.79
CA TYR A 7 -23.50 -20.10 67.66
C TYR A 7 -24.93 -19.59 67.84
N SER A 8 -25.11 -18.27 67.86
CA SER A 8 -26.44 -17.65 67.86
C SER A 8 -27.18 -18.06 66.60
N ILE A 9 -28.32 -18.74 66.74
CA ILE A 9 -29.16 -19.26 65.64
C ILE A 9 -29.45 -18.15 64.60
N LYS A 10 -29.58 -16.90 65.05
CA LYS A 10 -29.77 -15.72 64.18
C LYS A 10 -28.60 -15.49 63.21
N ASN A 11 -27.37 -15.70 63.67
CA ASN A 11 -26.18 -15.51 62.85
C ASN A 11 -26.03 -16.66 61.83
N ILE A 12 -26.43 -17.88 62.20
CA ILE A 12 -26.47 -19.02 61.27
C ILE A 12 -27.51 -18.75 60.17
N LEU A 13 -28.73 -18.34 60.53
CA LEU A 13 -29.80 -18.04 59.57
C LEU A 13 -29.40 -16.92 58.59
N LEU A 14 -28.73 -15.89 59.09
CA LEU A 14 -28.26 -14.78 58.28
C LEU A 14 -27.18 -15.22 57.30
N VAL A 15 -26.19 -16.02 57.75
CA VAL A 15 -25.16 -16.59 56.86
C VAL A 15 -25.77 -17.53 55.82
N THR A 16 -26.72 -18.41 56.21
CA THR A 16 -27.40 -19.29 55.25
C THR A 16 -28.23 -18.51 54.23
N GLY A 17 -28.85 -17.40 54.64
CA GLY A 17 -29.58 -16.50 53.74
C GLY A 17 -28.67 -15.88 52.68
N TRP A 18 -27.49 -15.38 53.07
CA TRP A 18 -26.50 -14.85 52.12
C TRP A 18 -25.94 -15.93 51.19
N VAL A 19 -25.68 -17.14 51.69
CA VAL A 19 -25.22 -18.26 50.86
C VAL A 19 -26.28 -18.67 49.83
N LEU A 20 -27.56 -18.76 50.24
CA LEU A 20 -28.66 -19.06 49.32
C LEU A 20 -28.85 -17.96 48.26
N LEU A 21 -28.74 -16.69 48.65
CA LEU A 21 -28.83 -15.57 47.72
C LEU A 21 -27.68 -15.60 46.71
N GLY A 22 -26.45 -15.85 47.18
CA GLY A 22 -25.28 -16.01 46.32
C GLY A 22 -25.45 -17.19 45.34
N ALA A 23 -25.86 -18.36 45.84
CA ALA A 23 -26.10 -19.54 45.00
C ALA A 23 -27.21 -19.30 43.97
N GLY A 24 -28.32 -18.68 44.38
CA GLY A 24 -29.42 -18.32 43.48
C GLY A 24 -28.99 -17.34 42.39
N SER A 25 -28.18 -16.34 42.73
CA SER A 25 -27.62 -15.39 41.76
C SER A 25 -26.73 -16.09 40.72
N VAL A 26 -25.85 -16.99 41.14
CA VAL A 26 -25.01 -17.78 40.23
C VAL A 26 -25.86 -18.64 39.28
N VAL A 27 -26.90 -19.31 39.79
CA VAL A 27 -27.80 -20.13 38.96
C VAL A 27 -28.52 -19.26 37.91
N LEU A 28 -29.01 -18.09 38.29
CA LEU A 28 -29.65 -17.16 37.35
C LEU A 28 -28.68 -16.66 36.27
N LEU A 29 -27.43 -16.36 36.63
CA LEU A 29 -26.40 -15.95 35.67
C LEU A 29 -26.06 -17.09 34.69
N VAL A 30 -25.88 -18.31 35.19
CA VAL A 30 -25.62 -19.48 34.34
C VAL A 30 -26.80 -19.75 33.40
N ALA A 31 -28.04 -19.70 33.89
CA ALA A 31 -29.22 -19.88 33.06
C ALA A 31 -29.38 -18.77 32.01
N ALA A 32 -29.05 -17.53 32.36
CA ALA A 32 -29.05 -16.41 31.42
C ALA A 32 -28.00 -16.59 30.31
N ILE A 33 -26.80 -17.05 30.65
CA ILE A 33 -25.73 -17.36 29.68
C ILE A 33 -26.19 -18.49 28.74
N GLN A 34 -26.68 -19.61 29.28
CA GLN A 34 -27.15 -20.74 28.46
C GLN A 34 -28.28 -20.34 27.48
N LYS A 35 -29.22 -19.50 27.94
CA LYS A 35 -30.30 -19.00 27.08
C LYS A 35 -29.80 -18.07 25.98
N LYS A 36 -28.75 -17.29 26.24
CA LYS A 36 -28.10 -16.45 25.22
C LYS A 36 -27.29 -17.29 24.24
N ASP A 37 -26.54 -18.27 24.72
CA ASP A 37 -25.68 -19.15 23.90
C ASP A 37 -26.47 -20.02 22.92
N ALA A 38 -27.70 -20.39 23.28
CA ALA A 38 -28.61 -21.16 22.43
C ALA A 38 -29.24 -20.33 21.29
N LYS A 39 -29.13 -18.99 21.32
CA LYS A 39 -29.63 -18.14 20.24
C LYS A 39 -28.78 -18.32 18.98
N LEU A 40 -29.37 -18.09 17.81
CA LEU A 40 -28.70 -18.24 16.53
C LEU A 40 -28.11 -16.90 16.09
N CYS A 41 -26.94 -16.93 15.44
CA CYS A 41 -26.40 -15.79 14.72
C CYS A 41 -27.33 -15.44 13.57
N TRP A 42 -27.97 -14.27 13.62
CA TRP A 42 -28.94 -13.84 12.62
C TRP A 42 -28.28 -13.23 11.38
N ASP A 43 -27.24 -12.44 11.61
CA ASP A 43 -26.57 -11.66 10.57
C ASP A 43 -25.14 -11.32 11.01
N ILE A 44 -24.32 -10.83 10.06
CA ILE A 44 -22.97 -10.33 10.32
C ILE A 44 -22.84 -8.94 9.72
N LYS A 45 -22.34 -8.00 10.53
CA LYS A 45 -22.01 -6.66 10.07
C LYS A 45 -20.54 -6.38 10.31
N ILE A 46 -19.82 -6.17 9.22
CA ILE A 46 -18.40 -5.83 9.22
C ILE A 46 -18.28 -4.32 9.10
N ASN A 47 -17.48 -3.72 9.98
CA ASN A 47 -17.14 -2.31 9.95
C ASN A 47 -15.62 -2.19 9.96
N ILE A 48 -15.05 -1.70 8.87
CA ILE A 48 -13.61 -1.50 8.72
C ILE A 48 -13.33 -0.02 8.95
N GLN A 49 -12.48 0.28 9.95
CA GLN A 49 -12.01 1.62 10.27
C GLN A 49 -10.61 1.81 9.70
N GLY A 50 -10.43 2.82 8.85
CA GLY A 50 -9.16 3.17 8.20
C GLY A 50 -9.35 4.36 7.25
N ALA A 51 -8.32 4.70 6.48
CA ALA A 51 -8.34 5.83 5.56
C ALA A 51 -9.44 5.67 4.49
N ASP A 52 -10.45 6.54 4.57
CA ASP A 52 -11.76 6.54 3.87
C ASP A 52 -11.77 6.33 2.34
N ILE A 53 -10.61 6.32 1.68
CA ILE A 53 -10.51 6.44 0.22
C ILE A 53 -10.05 5.13 -0.43
N ASN A 54 -9.20 4.31 0.23
CA ASN A 54 -8.67 3.07 -0.35
C ASN A 54 -8.21 2.08 0.75
N LEU A 55 -8.96 1.00 0.95
CA LEU A 55 -8.65 -0.03 1.94
C LEU A 55 -7.70 -1.09 1.34
N PHE A 56 -6.70 -1.51 2.11
CA PHE A 56 -5.87 -2.69 1.87
C PHE A 56 -6.59 -4.00 2.20
N VAL A 57 -7.59 -3.95 3.07
CA VAL A 57 -8.47 -5.08 3.44
C VAL A 57 -9.92 -4.72 3.17
N ASP A 58 -10.64 -5.57 2.44
CA ASP A 58 -12.05 -5.37 2.15
C ASP A 58 -12.98 -6.27 2.98
N GLU A 59 -14.28 -5.99 2.94
CA GLU A 59 -15.29 -6.77 3.65
C GLU A 59 -15.31 -8.24 3.19
N ALA A 60 -14.99 -8.51 1.92
CA ALA A 60 -14.97 -9.86 1.38
C ALA A 60 -13.79 -10.68 1.93
N ASP A 61 -12.62 -10.07 2.09
CA ASP A 61 -11.43 -10.69 2.71
C ASP A 61 -11.73 -11.09 4.17
N ILE A 62 -12.37 -10.20 4.93
CA ILE A 62 -12.77 -10.45 6.32
C ILE A 62 -13.84 -11.55 6.39
N MET A 63 -14.89 -11.46 5.57
CA MET A 63 -15.94 -12.46 5.49
C MET A 63 -15.40 -13.84 5.10
N HIS A 64 -14.45 -13.89 4.16
CA HIS A 64 -13.78 -15.13 3.77
C HIS A 64 -13.00 -15.73 4.93
N SER A 65 -12.25 -14.90 5.66
CA SER A 65 -11.49 -15.31 6.86
C SER A 65 -12.42 -15.86 7.94
N ILE A 66 -13.54 -15.19 8.22
CA ILE A 66 -14.56 -15.66 9.18
C ILE A 66 -15.11 -17.03 8.77
N ARG A 67 -15.50 -17.21 7.50
CA ARG A 67 -16.02 -18.48 6.99
C ARG A 67 -15.00 -19.61 7.06
N ALA A 68 -13.72 -19.31 6.84
CA ALA A 68 -12.64 -20.27 6.96
C ALA A 68 -12.46 -20.73 8.42
N ILE A 69 -12.48 -19.80 9.38
CA ILE A 69 -12.38 -20.09 10.81
C ILE A 69 -13.57 -20.94 11.29
N GLU A 70 -14.77 -20.58 10.84
CA GLU A 70 -16.02 -21.24 11.18
C GLU A 70 -16.30 -22.51 10.36
N GLN A 71 -15.48 -22.83 9.36
CA GLN A 71 -15.67 -24.00 8.48
C GLN A 71 -17.06 -24.03 7.82
N GLY A 72 -17.55 -22.88 7.36
CA GLY A 72 -18.85 -22.78 6.70
C GLY A 72 -19.51 -21.42 6.89
N ASN A 73 -20.82 -21.37 6.64
CA ASN A 73 -21.58 -20.13 6.88
C ASN A 73 -21.79 -19.93 8.39
N PRO A 74 -21.32 -18.83 8.97
CA PRO A 74 -21.57 -18.50 10.38
C PRO A 74 -23.04 -18.18 10.67
N VAL A 75 -23.79 -17.63 9.70
CA VAL A 75 -25.21 -17.30 9.88
C VAL A 75 -26.03 -18.56 10.12
N GLY A 76 -26.87 -18.55 11.15
CA GLY A 76 -27.71 -19.67 11.57
C GLY A 76 -27.06 -20.61 12.59
N LYS A 77 -25.79 -20.38 12.98
CA LYS A 77 -25.14 -21.16 14.04
C LYS A 77 -25.49 -20.64 15.45
N PRO A 78 -25.54 -21.52 16.47
CA PRO A 78 -25.65 -21.08 17.86
C PRO A 78 -24.51 -20.16 18.30
N ILE A 79 -24.84 -19.04 18.94
CA ILE A 79 -23.90 -18.01 19.41
C ILE A 79 -22.84 -18.60 20.35
N GLY A 80 -23.23 -19.55 21.21
CA GLY A 80 -22.30 -20.18 22.16
C GLY A 80 -21.21 -21.04 21.52
N LEU A 81 -21.32 -21.38 20.22
CA LEU A 81 -20.27 -22.12 19.52
C LEU A 81 -19.15 -21.22 18.97
N PHE A 82 -19.38 -19.91 18.89
CA PHE A 82 -18.40 -18.98 18.36
C PHE A 82 -17.31 -18.72 19.40
N ASN A 83 -16.07 -19.01 19.03
CA ASN A 83 -14.93 -18.57 19.82
C ASN A 83 -14.45 -17.21 19.30
N LEU A 84 -15.12 -16.15 19.76
CA LEU A 84 -14.85 -14.77 19.30
C LEU A 84 -13.37 -14.40 19.46
N LYS A 85 -12.76 -14.73 20.60
CA LYS A 85 -11.35 -14.44 20.86
C LYS A 85 -10.40 -15.14 19.87
N LYS A 86 -10.71 -16.39 19.52
CA LYS A 86 -9.96 -17.10 18.47
C LYS A 86 -10.16 -16.41 17.13
N MET A 87 -11.39 -16.01 16.79
CA MET A 87 -11.67 -15.32 15.53
C MET A 87 -10.92 -13.99 15.43
N GLU A 88 -10.92 -13.18 16.49
CA GLU A 88 -10.13 -11.95 16.59
C GLU A 88 -8.64 -12.23 16.32
N THR A 89 -8.06 -13.21 17.04
CA THR A 89 -6.64 -13.58 16.88
C THR A 89 -6.31 -14.08 15.47
N GLU A 90 -7.23 -14.80 14.82
CA GLU A 90 -7.04 -15.27 13.45
C GLU A 90 -7.14 -14.14 12.42
N LEU A 91 -8.06 -13.18 12.61
CA LEU A 91 -8.14 -11.99 11.75
C LEU A 91 -6.90 -11.11 11.88
N GLU A 92 -6.36 -10.95 13.08
CA GLU A 92 -5.13 -10.21 13.37
C GLU A 92 -3.86 -10.87 12.79
N LYS A 93 -3.93 -12.10 12.27
CA LYS A 93 -2.81 -12.68 11.50
C LYS A 93 -2.61 -12.02 10.14
N ASN A 94 -3.66 -11.37 9.60
CA ASN A 94 -3.49 -10.56 8.42
C ASN A 94 -2.69 -9.30 8.80
N ILE A 95 -1.54 -9.11 8.17
CA ILE A 95 -0.60 -8.01 8.48
C ILE A 95 -1.21 -6.61 8.30
N TRP A 96 -2.24 -6.49 7.46
CA TRP A 96 -2.98 -5.25 7.23
C TRP A 96 -4.08 -4.99 8.26
N VAL A 97 -4.39 -5.97 9.12
CA VAL A 97 -5.30 -5.81 10.25
C VAL A 97 -4.48 -5.37 11.46
N LYS A 98 -4.76 -4.18 11.97
CA LYS A 98 -4.14 -3.65 13.19
C LYS A 98 -4.75 -4.29 14.44
N SER A 99 -6.08 -4.36 14.48
CA SER A 99 -6.84 -5.01 15.54
C SER A 99 -8.20 -5.45 15.01
N ALA A 100 -8.78 -6.48 15.64
CA ALA A 100 -10.13 -6.92 15.35
C ALA A 100 -10.91 -7.12 16.65
N GLU A 101 -12.12 -6.56 16.73
CA GLU A 101 -13.03 -6.70 17.85
C GLU A 101 -14.34 -7.31 17.39
N LEU A 102 -14.71 -8.44 17.97
CA LEU A 102 -15.89 -9.19 17.57
C LEU A 102 -16.85 -9.36 18.75
N PHE A 103 -18.11 -9.03 18.55
CA PHE A 103 -19.14 -9.23 19.58
C PHE A 103 -20.53 -9.38 18.98
N PHE A 104 -21.41 -10.07 19.70
CA PHE A 104 -22.83 -10.12 19.34
C PHE A 104 -23.59 -8.97 19.99
N ASP A 105 -24.37 -8.25 19.19
CA ASP A 105 -25.30 -7.25 19.70
C ASP A 105 -26.58 -7.90 20.29
N ASN A 106 -27.50 -7.06 20.76
CA ASN A 106 -28.77 -7.51 21.36
C ASN A 106 -29.75 -8.10 20.33
N ASN A 107 -29.49 -7.94 19.04
CA ASN A 107 -30.29 -8.46 17.93
C ASN A 107 -29.62 -9.70 17.30
N GLU A 108 -28.72 -10.36 18.05
CA GLU A 108 -28.05 -11.58 17.61
C GLU A 108 -27.22 -11.41 16.32
N VAL A 109 -26.82 -10.17 16.01
CA VAL A 109 -25.95 -9.86 14.88
C VAL A 109 -24.50 -9.82 15.35
N LEU A 110 -23.64 -10.57 14.67
CA LEU A 110 -22.19 -10.50 14.90
C LEU A 110 -21.65 -9.18 14.34
N LYS A 111 -21.18 -8.30 15.22
CA LYS A 111 -20.40 -7.13 14.85
C LYS A 111 -18.94 -7.52 14.74
N VAL A 112 -18.33 -7.11 13.64
CA VAL A 112 -16.91 -7.32 13.35
C VAL A 112 -16.33 -5.96 13.08
N ASN A 113 -15.69 -5.37 14.09
CA ASN A 113 -14.99 -4.10 13.95
C ASN A 113 -13.53 -4.41 13.65
N VAL A 114 -13.05 -3.99 12.49
CA VAL A 114 -11.66 -4.21 12.09
C VAL A 114 -10.99 -2.85 11.98
N GLN A 115 -9.88 -2.66 12.68
CA GLN A 115 -9.01 -1.51 12.46
C GLN A 115 -7.96 -1.90 11.42
N GLU A 116 -7.92 -1.15 10.33
CA GLU A 116 -6.91 -1.32 9.30
C GLU A 116 -5.58 -0.67 9.73
N ARG A 117 -4.48 -1.26 9.28
CA ARG A 117 -3.14 -0.72 9.50
C ARG A 117 -2.78 0.26 8.38
N GLU A 118 -2.49 1.50 8.78
CA GLU A 118 -2.20 2.58 7.85
C GLU A 118 -0.69 2.78 7.65
N PRO A 119 -0.17 2.65 6.42
CA PRO A 119 1.22 2.94 6.14
C PRO A 119 1.49 4.44 6.15
N VAL A 120 2.65 4.84 6.69
CA VAL A 120 3.09 6.24 6.79
C VAL A 120 4.27 6.56 5.90
N ALA A 121 5.04 5.58 5.44
CA ALA A 121 6.15 5.80 4.49
C ALA A 121 6.35 4.58 3.59
N ARG A 122 6.86 4.81 2.38
CA ARG A 122 7.35 3.75 1.49
C ARG A 122 8.88 3.74 1.54
N VAL A 123 9.48 2.58 1.77
CA VAL A 123 10.92 2.42 1.92
C VAL A 123 11.45 1.51 0.81
N PHE A 124 12.56 1.91 0.20
CA PHE A 124 13.34 1.12 -0.74
C PHE A 124 14.71 0.83 -0.14
N THR A 125 15.07 -0.44 -0.18
CA THR A 125 16.35 -0.94 0.30
C THR A 125 17.44 -0.77 -0.76
N THR A 126 18.70 -0.83 -0.34
CA THR A 126 19.84 -0.90 -1.25
C THR A 126 19.84 -2.17 -2.10
N GLY A 127 19.24 -3.26 -1.62
CA GLY A 127 19.05 -4.51 -2.36
C GLY A 127 17.92 -4.50 -3.40
N GLY A 128 17.13 -3.42 -3.46
CA GLY A 128 16.03 -3.26 -4.42
C GLY A 128 14.66 -3.75 -3.93
N ASN A 129 14.58 -4.33 -2.74
CA ASN A 129 13.31 -4.64 -2.10
C ASN A 129 12.60 -3.36 -1.60
N THR A 130 11.28 -3.41 -1.49
CA THR A 130 10.48 -2.30 -0.98
C THR A 130 9.39 -2.80 -0.04
N PHE A 131 9.06 -1.97 0.95
CA PHE A 131 8.03 -2.22 1.95
C PHE A 131 7.43 -0.89 2.41
N TYR A 132 6.27 -0.96 3.04
CA TYR A 132 5.75 0.18 3.80
C TYR A 132 6.11 0.04 5.27
N ILE A 133 6.07 1.15 5.99
CA ILE A 133 6.05 1.14 7.45
C ILE A 133 4.82 1.88 7.96
N ASP A 134 4.31 1.47 9.11
CA ASP A 134 3.25 2.19 9.83
C ASP A 134 3.82 3.01 11.01
N GLU A 135 2.93 3.63 11.78
CA GLU A 135 3.30 4.39 12.99
C GLU A 135 3.94 3.54 14.09
N GLU A 136 3.65 2.24 14.12
CA GLU A 136 4.18 1.25 15.06
C GLU A 136 5.52 0.66 14.60
N LEU A 137 6.06 1.14 13.47
CA LEU A 137 7.30 0.67 12.82
C LEU A 137 7.21 -0.78 12.31
N THR A 138 6.00 -1.28 12.10
CA THR A 138 5.75 -2.57 11.46
C THR A 138 6.04 -2.45 9.98
N MET A 139 6.88 -3.36 9.46
CA MET A 139 7.14 -3.45 8.02
C MET A 139 6.01 -4.21 7.33
N LEU A 140 5.30 -3.52 6.43
CA LEU A 140 4.17 -4.05 5.68
C LEU A 140 4.60 -4.39 4.26
N PRO A 141 4.12 -5.52 3.71
CA PRO A 141 4.40 -5.88 2.33
C PRO A 141 3.74 -4.87 1.38
N LEU A 142 4.05 -4.99 0.09
CA LEU A 142 3.22 -4.33 -0.92
C LEU A 142 1.84 -5.00 -0.98
N SER A 143 0.83 -4.23 -1.37
CA SER A 143 -0.48 -4.77 -1.71
C SER A 143 -0.63 -4.85 -3.21
N ASP A 144 -1.14 -5.99 -3.69
CA ASP A 144 -1.48 -6.18 -5.10
C ASP A 144 -2.70 -5.34 -5.51
N LYS A 145 -3.53 -4.95 -4.53
CA LYS A 145 -4.77 -4.19 -4.75
C LYS A 145 -4.51 -2.68 -4.83
N PHE A 146 -3.52 -2.17 -4.09
CA PHE A 146 -3.35 -0.73 -3.91
C PHE A 146 -1.91 -0.28 -3.65
N SER A 147 -1.56 0.90 -4.18
CA SER A 147 -0.30 1.59 -3.89
C SER A 147 -0.57 2.94 -3.24
N ALA A 148 -0.26 3.06 -1.95
CA ALA A 148 -0.42 4.31 -1.21
C ALA A 148 0.51 5.43 -1.71
N ARG A 149 -0.01 6.65 -1.74
CA ARG A 149 0.74 7.87 -2.05
C ARG A 149 1.37 8.44 -0.77
N LEU A 150 2.58 7.99 -0.46
CA LEU A 150 3.32 8.31 0.75
C LEU A 150 4.70 8.89 0.42
N PRO A 151 5.35 9.59 1.36
CA PRO A 151 6.76 9.94 1.22
C PRO A 151 7.62 8.70 0.97
N VAL A 152 8.53 8.81 0.00
CA VAL A 152 9.38 7.71 -0.45
C VAL A 152 10.79 7.90 0.09
N PHE A 153 11.29 6.87 0.77
CA PHE A 153 12.65 6.79 1.29
C PHE A 153 13.45 5.76 0.50
N THR A 154 14.66 6.10 0.09
CA THR A 154 15.55 5.21 -0.69
C THR A 154 16.84 4.92 0.03
N ASN A 155 17.55 3.87 -0.40
CA ASN A 155 18.84 3.45 0.13
C ASN A 155 18.80 3.01 1.62
N PHE A 156 17.69 2.42 2.06
CA PHE A 156 17.65 1.79 3.38
C PHE A 156 18.62 0.59 3.42
N PRO A 157 19.50 0.48 4.42
CA PRO A 157 20.67 -0.42 4.35
C PRO A 157 20.36 -1.90 4.61
N SER A 158 19.15 -2.25 5.06
CA SER A 158 18.80 -3.61 5.45
C SER A 158 17.66 -4.20 4.64
N ASP A 159 17.86 -5.43 4.16
CA ASP A 159 16.87 -6.27 3.49
C ASP A 159 16.22 -7.30 4.43
N THR A 160 16.64 -7.36 5.70
CA THR A 160 16.22 -8.40 6.63
C THR A 160 15.03 -7.98 7.48
N LYS A 161 14.12 -8.93 7.74
CA LYS A 161 12.98 -8.71 8.66
C LYS A 161 13.42 -8.41 10.10
N VAL A 162 14.54 -8.99 10.53
CA VAL A 162 15.12 -8.72 11.84
C VAL A 162 16.16 -7.61 11.66
N LEU A 163 15.87 -6.46 12.24
CA LEU A 163 16.68 -5.25 12.08
C LEU A 163 17.76 -5.16 13.16
N SER A 164 18.90 -4.57 12.79
CA SER A 164 19.88 -4.15 13.79
C SER A 164 19.34 -2.98 14.61
N LYS A 165 19.92 -2.73 15.79
CA LYS A 165 19.55 -1.56 16.61
C LYS A 165 19.65 -0.25 15.83
N ALA A 166 20.67 -0.12 14.98
CA ALA A 166 20.87 1.07 14.17
C ALA A 166 19.78 1.22 13.09
N ASP A 167 19.34 0.11 12.48
CA ASP A 167 18.28 0.13 11.46
C ASP A 167 16.90 0.40 12.07
N SER A 168 16.63 -0.12 13.27
CA SER A 168 15.41 0.24 14.02
C SER A 168 15.36 1.72 14.39
N LEU A 169 16.49 2.32 14.79
CA LEU A 169 16.56 3.76 15.05
C LEU A 169 16.32 4.57 13.76
N LEU A 170 16.89 4.11 12.64
CA LEU A 170 16.67 4.73 11.34
C LEU A 170 15.21 4.64 10.90
N LEU A 171 14.50 3.53 11.13
CA LEU A 171 13.05 3.45 10.88
C LEU A 171 12.26 4.46 11.71
N HIS A 172 12.66 4.67 12.97
CA HIS A 172 12.02 5.68 13.82
C HIS A 172 12.21 7.09 13.24
N ASP A 173 13.41 7.39 12.76
CA ASP A 173 13.72 8.65 12.09
C ASP A 173 12.94 8.82 10.77
N ILE A 174 12.82 7.75 9.96
CA ILE A 174 12.00 7.74 8.74
C ILE A 174 10.54 8.05 9.08
N LYS A 175 9.97 7.39 10.09
CA LYS A 175 8.61 7.67 10.56
C LYS A 175 8.44 9.15 10.93
N ASN A 176 9.34 9.68 11.77
CA ASN A 176 9.28 11.06 12.22
C ASN A 176 9.31 12.06 11.05
N VAL A 177 10.22 11.85 10.09
CA VAL A 177 10.32 12.69 8.90
C VAL A 177 9.08 12.56 8.02
N SER A 178 8.59 11.34 7.81
CA SER A 178 7.43 11.09 6.97
C SER A 178 6.17 11.73 7.51
N LEU A 179 5.91 11.59 8.81
CA LEU A 179 4.77 12.23 9.47
C LEU A 179 4.88 13.77 9.41
N ALA A 180 6.08 14.31 9.62
CA ALA A 180 6.31 15.75 9.52
C ALA A 180 6.07 16.30 8.10
N ILE A 181 6.47 15.56 7.05
CA ILE A 181 6.18 15.92 5.66
C ILE A 181 4.66 15.92 5.40
N GLN A 182 3.96 14.89 5.86
CA GLN A 182 2.53 14.69 5.62
C GLN A 182 1.64 15.70 6.37
N LYS A 183 2.13 16.25 7.47
CA LYS A 183 1.44 17.28 8.26
C LYS A 183 1.23 18.59 7.49
N ASP A 184 2.10 18.91 6.53
CA ASP A 184 2.05 20.14 5.74
C ASP A 184 1.88 19.82 4.24
N SER A 185 0.79 20.32 3.65
CA SER A 185 0.45 20.06 2.25
C SER A 185 1.48 20.62 1.27
N PHE A 186 2.17 21.70 1.64
CA PHE A 186 3.24 22.27 0.83
C PHE A 186 4.47 21.36 0.84
N CYS A 187 4.89 20.84 2.00
CA CYS A 187 6.01 19.89 2.09
C CYS A 187 5.69 18.60 1.33
N THR A 188 4.48 18.07 1.48
CA THR A 188 4.01 16.90 0.71
C THR A 188 4.02 17.15 -0.80
N ALA A 189 3.71 18.38 -1.23
CA ALA A 189 3.77 18.75 -2.64
C ALA A 189 5.21 18.99 -3.12
N LEU A 190 6.10 19.49 -2.27
CA LEU A 190 7.46 19.86 -2.60
C LEU A 190 8.41 18.65 -2.64
N ILE A 191 8.36 17.75 -1.66
CA ILE A 191 9.31 16.65 -1.53
C ILE A 191 8.89 15.49 -2.45
N ASP A 192 9.81 15.05 -3.30
CA ASP A 192 9.58 13.91 -4.20
C ASP A 192 10.13 12.61 -3.61
N GLN A 193 11.38 12.66 -3.17
CA GLN A 193 12.11 11.50 -2.64
C GLN A 193 13.03 11.94 -1.50
N VAL A 194 13.25 11.04 -0.56
CA VAL A 194 14.20 11.20 0.55
C VAL A 194 15.24 10.08 0.46
N ASP A 195 16.49 10.43 0.19
CA ASP A 195 17.58 9.48 0.12
C ASP A 195 18.27 9.32 1.47
N ILE A 196 18.61 8.09 1.82
CA ILE A 196 19.36 7.75 3.01
C ILE A 196 20.83 7.60 2.63
N THR A 197 21.65 8.51 3.13
CA THR A 197 23.10 8.49 2.90
C THR A 197 23.78 7.35 3.67
N ALA A 198 25.03 7.04 3.31
CA ALA A 198 25.86 6.08 4.05
C ALA A 198 26.06 6.47 5.54
N ALA A 199 25.94 7.76 5.86
CA ALA A 199 25.99 8.28 7.23
C ALA A 199 24.65 8.14 7.99
N ARG A 200 23.63 7.53 7.38
CA ARG A 200 22.26 7.43 7.91
C ARG A 200 21.58 8.80 8.12
N GLU A 201 21.97 9.76 7.30
CA GLU A 201 21.31 11.06 7.20
C GLU A 201 20.41 11.12 5.97
N PHE A 202 19.42 11.99 6.01
CA PHE A 202 18.48 12.23 4.92
C PHE A 202 18.91 13.39 4.03
N GLU A 203 18.86 13.14 2.72
CA GLU A 203 18.89 14.16 1.68
C GLU A 203 17.57 14.12 0.92
N MET A 204 16.95 15.27 0.65
CA MET A 204 15.66 15.34 -0.01
C MET A 204 15.78 15.96 -1.40
N MET A 205 15.04 15.38 -2.33
CA MET A 205 14.94 15.83 -3.71
C MET A 205 13.58 16.49 -3.89
N PRO A 206 13.52 17.80 -4.21
CA PRO A 206 12.28 18.50 -4.45
C PRO A 206 11.73 18.17 -5.85
N LYS A 207 10.41 18.25 -6.01
CA LYS A 207 9.73 18.15 -7.32
C LYS A 207 10.00 19.35 -8.22
N VAL A 208 10.36 20.49 -7.62
CA VAL A 208 10.60 21.74 -8.34
C VAL A 208 11.99 22.27 -8.02
N GLY A 209 12.73 22.55 -9.09
CA GLY A 209 14.15 22.92 -9.04
C GLY A 209 15.06 21.69 -9.03
N ASN A 210 16.37 21.93 -8.97
CA ASN A 210 17.38 20.89 -9.02
C ASN A 210 18.38 21.11 -7.88
N GLN A 211 17.87 21.22 -6.66
CA GLN A 211 18.65 21.48 -5.47
C GLN A 211 18.59 20.29 -4.53
N LEU A 212 19.74 19.87 -4.02
CA LEU A 212 19.83 18.85 -3.00
C LEU A 212 19.55 19.46 -1.62
N ILE A 213 18.53 18.97 -0.92
CA ILE A 213 18.20 19.46 0.41
C ILE A 213 18.87 18.55 1.44
N ARG A 214 19.87 19.06 2.15
CA ARG A 214 20.50 18.34 3.27
C ARG A 214 19.65 18.51 4.52
N PHE A 215 18.97 17.43 4.92
CA PHE A 215 18.06 17.41 6.04
C PHE A 215 18.72 16.88 7.33
N GLY A 216 19.71 15.99 7.19
CA GLY A 216 20.39 15.36 8.32
C GLY A 216 19.54 14.25 8.92
N ASN A 217 19.61 14.05 10.23
CA ASN A 217 18.80 13.05 10.95
C ASN A 217 17.30 13.39 11.06
N GLY A 218 16.51 12.49 11.66
CA GLY A 218 15.07 12.66 11.87
C GLY A 218 14.65 13.53 13.06
N THR A 219 15.60 14.14 13.79
CA THR A 219 15.28 15.00 14.94
C THR A 219 14.83 16.39 14.50
N GLU A 220 13.92 17.03 15.26
CA GLU A 220 13.41 18.38 14.98
C GLU A 220 12.84 18.51 13.55
N ALA A 221 12.23 17.43 13.03
CA ALA A 221 11.83 17.34 11.62
C ALA A 221 10.87 18.46 11.19
N GLU A 222 9.90 18.81 12.05
CA GLU A 222 8.95 19.89 11.80
C GLU A 222 9.65 21.25 11.66
N GLU A 223 10.56 21.60 12.58
CA GLU A 223 11.31 22.87 12.54
C GLU A 223 12.20 22.97 11.30
N LYS A 224 12.81 21.85 10.89
CA LYS A 224 13.62 21.79 9.65
C LYS A 224 12.77 22.03 8.41
N LEU A 225 11.58 21.41 8.33
CA LEU A 225 10.64 21.59 7.23
C LEU A 225 10.04 23.00 7.20
N GLU A 226 9.76 23.60 8.36
CA GLU A 226 9.28 24.98 8.44
C GLU A 226 10.31 25.97 7.88
N LYS A 227 11.59 25.83 8.28
CA LYS A 227 12.68 26.64 7.71
C LYS A 227 12.81 26.45 6.20
N LEU A 228 12.70 25.20 5.73
CA LEU A 228 12.71 24.89 4.31
C LEU A 228 11.55 25.57 3.57
N GLN A 229 10.34 25.45 4.13
CA GLN A 229 9.14 26.08 3.58
C GLN A 229 9.31 27.60 3.49
N LEU A 230 9.83 28.24 4.54
CA LEU A 230 10.10 29.67 4.57
C LEU A 230 11.11 30.08 3.48
N PHE A 231 12.18 29.29 3.31
CA PHE A 231 13.18 29.52 2.26
C PHE A 231 12.56 29.46 0.86
N TYR A 232 11.71 28.47 0.59
CA TYR A 232 11.02 28.36 -0.70
C TYR A 232 9.96 29.45 -0.92
N LYS A 233 9.30 29.93 0.14
CA LYS A 233 8.28 30.98 0.03
C LYS A 233 8.88 32.38 -0.10
N GLN A 234 10.03 32.66 0.52
CA GLN A 234 10.58 34.01 0.61
C GLN A 234 11.84 34.22 -0.22
N VAL A 235 12.75 33.24 -0.28
CA VAL A 235 14.05 33.40 -0.95
C VAL A 235 13.98 32.98 -2.41
N MET A 236 13.39 31.82 -2.70
CA MET A 236 13.34 31.29 -4.07
C MET A 236 12.63 32.20 -5.09
N PRO A 237 11.50 32.87 -4.76
CA PRO A 237 10.84 33.76 -5.72
C PRO A 237 11.69 34.97 -6.12
N ALA A 238 12.55 35.45 -5.22
CA ALA A 238 13.43 36.58 -5.46
C ALA A 238 14.77 36.17 -6.11
N ALA A 239 15.34 35.05 -5.69
CA ALA A 239 16.65 34.58 -6.14
C ALA A 239 16.59 33.79 -7.47
N GLY A 240 15.46 33.12 -7.74
CA GLY A 240 15.27 32.22 -8.86
C GLY A 240 15.63 30.76 -8.55
N TRP A 241 14.92 29.83 -9.20
CA TRP A 241 14.96 28.39 -8.93
C TRP A 241 16.30 27.71 -9.18
N ASN A 242 17.16 28.28 -10.03
CA ASN A 242 18.45 27.69 -10.40
C ASN A 242 19.64 28.32 -9.64
N MET A 243 19.39 29.22 -8.69
CA MET A 243 20.43 29.96 -8.00
C MET A 243 21.26 29.09 -7.04
N TYR A 244 20.65 28.08 -6.44
CA TYR A 244 21.27 27.24 -5.42
C TYR A 244 21.37 25.79 -5.89
N SER A 245 22.48 25.13 -5.56
CA SER A 245 22.69 23.70 -5.79
C SER A 245 22.41 22.86 -4.55
N VAL A 246 22.64 23.42 -3.35
CA VAL A 246 22.41 22.74 -2.06
C VAL A 246 21.69 23.66 -1.10
N ILE A 247 20.71 23.14 -0.38
CA ILE A 247 20.04 23.81 0.74
C ILE A 247 20.24 22.94 1.99
N ASN A 248 20.93 23.45 3.00
CA ASN A 248 21.16 22.74 4.25
C ASN A 248 20.28 23.32 5.35
N VAL A 249 19.38 22.48 5.88
CA VAL A 249 18.45 22.81 6.98
C VAL A 249 18.81 22.14 8.30
N GLN A 250 19.94 21.45 8.38
CA GLN A 250 20.40 20.75 9.58
C GLN A 250 20.68 21.69 10.76
N TYR A 251 21.07 22.93 10.48
CA TYR A 251 21.46 23.90 11.50
C TYR A 251 20.26 24.54 12.19
N LYS A 252 20.34 24.68 13.51
CA LYS A 252 19.29 25.34 14.30
C LYS A 252 19.14 26.81 13.88
N ASN A 253 17.90 27.27 13.72
CA ASN A 253 17.52 28.67 13.42
C ASN A 253 18.12 29.29 12.14
N GLN A 254 18.71 28.49 11.24
CA GLN A 254 19.26 29.02 9.99
C GLN A 254 19.13 28.02 8.83
N VAL A 255 19.19 28.55 7.62
CA VAL A 255 19.31 27.80 6.37
C VAL A 255 20.61 28.23 5.70
N VAL A 256 21.45 27.26 5.34
CA VAL A 256 22.71 27.53 4.63
C VAL A 256 22.58 27.01 3.21
N ALA A 257 22.68 27.89 2.22
CA ALA A 257 22.52 27.52 0.82
C ALA A 257 23.82 27.73 0.02
N LYS A 258 24.24 26.71 -0.73
CA LYS A 258 25.37 26.79 -1.68
C LYS A 258 24.86 27.33 -3.01
N LYS A 259 25.43 28.45 -3.47
CA LYS A 259 25.14 28.97 -4.82
C LYS A 259 25.62 27.97 -5.86
N ARG A 260 24.83 27.78 -6.91
CA ARG A 260 25.17 26.92 -8.04
C ARG A 260 26.39 27.50 -8.77
N GLY A 261 27.47 26.72 -8.85
CA GLY A 261 28.72 27.10 -9.49
C GLY A 261 29.06 26.24 -10.71
N GLN A 262 30.18 26.55 -11.39
CA GLN A 262 30.65 25.78 -12.55
C GLN A 262 30.90 24.31 -12.22
N GLU A 263 31.40 24.02 -11.01
CA GLU A 263 31.63 22.66 -10.52
C GLU A 263 30.34 21.84 -10.47
N ASP A 264 29.24 22.44 -10.01
CA ASP A 264 27.95 21.74 -9.93
C ASP A 264 27.41 21.44 -11.34
N ILE A 265 27.58 22.36 -12.28
CA ILE A 265 27.18 22.17 -13.69
C ILE A 265 27.99 21.05 -14.34
N ALA A 266 29.31 21.04 -14.12
CA ALA A 266 30.19 20.00 -14.65
C ALA A 266 29.84 18.62 -14.05
N ALA A 267 29.55 18.55 -12.75
CA ALA A 267 29.12 17.32 -12.09
C ALA A 267 27.78 16.80 -12.64
N ASP A 268 26.79 17.68 -12.84
CA ASP A 268 25.49 17.31 -13.42
C ASP A 268 25.65 16.80 -14.86
N ALA A 269 26.49 17.45 -15.66
CA ALA A 269 26.80 17.03 -17.03
C ALA A 269 27.49 15.65 -17.05
N GLN A 270 28.46 15.43 -16.16
CA GLN A 270 29.15 14.16 -16.06
C GLN A 270 28.21 13.02 -15.64
N ARG A 271 27.34 13.24 -14.64
CA ARG A 271 26.33 12.24 -14.25
C ARG A 271 25.37 11.91 -15.39
N SER A 272 24.95 12.92 -16.13
CA SER A 272 24.06 12.75 -17.29
C SER A 272 24.72 11.90 -18.37
N LEU A 273 26.01 12.13 -18.65
CA LEU A 273 26.79 11.34 -19.60
C LEU A 273 26.97 9.90 -19.13
N GLN A 274 27.31 9.69 -17.85
CA GLN A 274 27.44 8.35 -17.27
C GLN A 274 26.11 7.57 -17.34
N MET A 275 24.99 8.23 -17.02
CA MET A 275 23.67 7.62 -17.12
C MET A 275 23.32 7.28 -18.57
N MET A 276 23.61 8.17 -19.52
CA MET A 276 23.40 7.92 -20.95
C MET A 276 24.23 6.73 -21.45
N GLN A 277 25.49 6.63 -21.02
CA GLN A 277 26.36 5.48 -21.31
C GLN A 277 25.78 4.18 -20.76
N LEU A 278 25.37 4.18 -19.49
CA LEU A 278 24.75 3.01 -18.85
C LEU A 278 23.46 2.58 -19.57
N ILE A 279 22.63 3.54 -19.98
CA ILE A 279 21.40 3.26 -20.74
C ILE A 279 21.74 2.67 -22.11
N ALA A 280 22.73 3.24 -22.82
CA ALA A 280 23.17 2.74 -24.12
C ALA A 280 23.73 1.31 -24.02
N GLU A 281 24.55 1.03 -23.00
CA GLU A 281 25.08 -0.31 -22.73
C GLU A 281 23.95 -1.31 -22.44
N ARG A 282 23.00 -0.95 -21.57
CA ARG A 282 21.83 -1.80 -21.29
C ARG A 282 20.96 -2.02 -22.53
N ALA A 283 20.75 -0.99 -23.35
CA ALA A 283 19.99 -1.11 -24.59
C ALA A 283 20.68 -2.05 -25.59
N GLN A 284 22.01 -1.98 -25.71
CA GLN A 284 22.79 -2.91 -26.53
C GLN A 284 22.71 -4.35 -25.99
N GLN A 285 22.82 -4.53 -24.67
CA GLN A 285 22.65 -5.84 -24.04
C GLN A 285 21.27 -6.43 -24.35
N GLN A 286 20.20 -5.66 -24.14
CA GLN A 286 18.84 -6.08 -24.44
C GLN A 286 18.65 -6.40 -25.94
N ALA A 287 19.24 -5.61 -26.84
CA ALA A 287 19.18 -5.88 -28.27
C ALA A 287 19.91 -7.18 -28.65
N ASN A 288 21.08 -7.44 -28.06
CA ASN A 288 21.83 -8.67 -28.28
C ASN A 288 21.10 -9.89 -27.71
N ASP A 289 20.52 -9.78 -26.51
CA ASP A 289 19.70 -10.84 -25.91
C ASP A 289 18.48 -11.15 -26.77
N SER A 290 17.83 -10.11 -27.32
CA SER A 290 16.71 -10.26 -28.26
C SER A 290 17.13 -10.96 -29.55
N LEU A 291 18.30 -10.62 -30.10
CA LEU A 291 18.85 -11.27 -31.28
C LEU A 291 19.23 -12.74 -31.02
N GLN A 292 19.75 -13.07 -29.83
CA GLN A 292 20.02 -14.45 -29.45
C GLN A 292 18.73 -15.27 -29.31
N ILE A 293 17.66 -14.70 -28.76
CA ILE A 293 16.34 -15.35 -28.70
C ILE A 293 15.81 -15.59 -30.12
N ILE A 294 15.88 -14.59 -31.01
CA ILE A 294 15.45 -14.74 -32.41
C ILE A 294 16.27 -15.81 -33.15
N GLN A 295 17.60 -15.86 -32.92
CA GLN A 295 18.45 -16.89 -33.52
C GLN A 295 18.12 -18.29 -32.96
N GLN A 296 17.90 -18.43 -31.65
CA GLN A 296 17.48 -19.70 -31.06
C GLN A 296 16.11 -20.16 -31.55
N ASP A 297 15.14 -19.26 -31.68
CA ASP A 297 13.84 -19.58 -32.26
C ASP A 297 13.97 -19.98 -33.73
N ASN A 298 14.84 -19.33 -34.50
CA ASN A 298 15.09 -19.70 -35.89
C ASN A 298 15.84 -21.06 -36.02
N GLU A 299 16.76 -21.38 -35.10
CA GLU A 299 17.42 -22.70 -35.07
C GLU A 299 16.48 -23.83 -34.60
N ARG A 300 15.56 -23.55 -33.68
CA ARG A 300 14.49 -24.48 -33.29
C ARG A 300 13.39 -24.61 -34.34
N ASN A 301 13.21 -23.56 -35.15
CA ASN A 301 12.35 -23.54 -36.30
C ASN A 301 13.15 -23.85 -37.58
N SER A 302 13.96 -24.92 -37.55
CA SER A 302 14.42 -25.51 -38.81
C SER A 302 13.15 -25.96 -39.54
N VAL A 303 12.80 -25.24 -40.61
CA VAL A 303 11.68 -25.59 -41.47
C VAL A 303 11.89 -27.02 -41.91
N ASP A 304 11.11 -27.94 -41.34
CA ASP A 304 11.14 -29.33 -41.76
C ASP A 304 10.64 -29.35 -43.21
N SER A 305 11.57 -29.47 -44.15
CA SER A 305 11.28 -29.52 -45.58
C SER A 305 10.25 -30.62 -45.92
N THR A 306 10.05 -31.62 -45.04
CA THR A 306 9.02 -32.64 -45.21
C THR A 306 7.59 -32.13 -45.01
N MET A 307 7.37 -31.05 -44.25
CA MET A 307 6.05 -30.42 -44.11
C MET A 307 5.66 -29.65 -45.39
N ILE A 308 6.63 -29.06 -46.08
CA ILE A 308 6.43 -28.44 -47.40
C ILE A 308 6.18 -29.52 -48.47
N GLN A 309 6.93 -30.62 -48.43
CA GLN A 309 6.72 -31.77 -49.31
C GLN A 309 5.33 -32.41 -49.08
N GLN A 310 4.88 -32.54 -47.83
CA GLN A 310 3.56 -33.07 -47.49
C GLN A 310 2.42 -32.14 -47.91
N SER A 311 2.61 -30.82 -47.92
CA SER A 311 1.61 -29.89 -48.49
C SER A 311 1.56 -29.98 -50.02
N ILE A 312 2.69 -30.23 -50.69
CA ILE A 312 2.76 -30.41 -52.16
C ILE A 312 2.14 -31.75 -52.58
N GLU A 313 2.39 -32.84 -51.86
CA GLU A 313 1.77 -34.16 -52.13
C GLU A 313 0.26 -34.18 -51.84
N ARG A 314 -0.21 -33.35 -50.89
CA ARG A 314 -1.63 -33.19 -50.58
C ARG A 314 -2.37 -32.38 -51.65
N GLU A 315 -1.67 -31.54 -52.40
CA GLU A 315 -2.21 -30.85 -53.59
C GLU A 315 -2.22 -31.75 -54.84
N GLU A 316 -1.27 -32.67 -55.00
CA GLU A 316 -1.16 -33.54 -56.18
C GLU A 316 -2.22 -34.68 -56.22
N SER A 317 -2.84 -35.00 -55.08
CA SER A 317 -3.91 -36.00 -54.96
C SER A 317 -5.33 -35.44 -55.12
N ALA A 318 -5.49 -34.15 -55.37
CA ALA A 318 -6.77 -33.52 -55.70
C ALA A 318 -6.82 -33.13 -57.19
N GLN A 319 -7.40 -33.98 -58.03
CA GLN A 319 -7.80 -33.56 -59.38
C GLN A 319 -8.84 -32.42 -59.32
N PRO A 320 -8.77 -31.45 -60.25
CA PRO A 320 -9.58 -30.24 -60.21
C PRO A 320 -10.98 -30.47 -60.78
N SER A 321 -12.02 -30.21 -59.99
CA SER A 321 -13.35 -29.93 -60.55
C SER A 321 -13.44 -28.44 -60.91
N ASN A 322 -12.98 -28.09 -62.11
CA ASN A 322 -13.26 -26.78 -62.70
C ASN A 322 -14.77 -26.69 -63.03
N THR A 323 -15.54 -26.05 -62.18
CA THR A 323 -16.77 -25.35 -62.60
C THR A 323 -16.66 -23.92 -62.09
N PHE A 324 -16.16 -23.04 -62.95
CA PHE A 324 -16.21 -21.60 -62.72
C PHE A 324 -17.66 -21.12 -62.90
N GLU A 325 -18.35 -20.87 -61.79
CA GLU A 325 -19.55 -20.05 -61.80
C GLU A 325 -19.13 -18.59 -61.55
N LYS A 326 -19.27 -17.75 -62.59
CA LYS A 326 -18.92 -16.32 -62.56
C LYS A 326 -19.78 -15.58 -61.53
N PRO A 327 -19.21 -14.89 -60.52
CA PRO A 327 -19.96 -13.93 -59.73
C PRO A 327 -20.17 -12.65 -60.52
N LYS A 328 -21.43 -12.18 -60.57
CA LYS A 328 -21.86 -10.90 -61.12
C LYS A 328 -21.26 -9.71 -60.34
N PRO A 329 -21.12 -8.53 -60.98
CA PRO A 329 -20.67 -7.31 -60.29
C PRO A 329 -21.75 -6.87 -59.29
N GLN A 330 -21.37 -6.60 -58.04
CA GLN A 330 -22.25 -5.88 -57.11
C GLN A 330 -22.21 -4.40 -57.43
N GLU A 331 -23.41 -3.87 -57.67
CA GLU A 331 -23.73 -2.46 -57.83
C GLU A 331 -23.46 -1.66 -56.54
N ASP A 332 -22.98 -0.45 -56.78
CA ASP A 332 -23.00 0.70 -55.88
C ASP A 332 -24.46 1.10 -55.59
N ASP A 333 -24.80 1.25 -54.30
CA ASP A 333 -25.96 2.02 -53.86
C ASP A 333 -25.66 2.65 -52.48
N GLY A 334 -25.09 3.85 -52.50
CA GLY A 334 -25.88 5.04 -52.21
C GLY A 334 -26.13 5.46 -50.75
N ALA A 335 -25.63 6.68 -50.46
CA ALA A 335 -26.20 7.76 -49.62
C ALA A 335 -25.94 7.75 -48.10
N LYS A 336 -25.67 8.87 -47.41
CA LYS A 336 -25.16 10.25 -47.67
C LYS A 336 -24.94 10.90 -46.26
N PRO A 337 -24.35 12.11 -46.14
CA PRO A 337 -23.60 12.56 -44.97
C PRO A 337 -24.36 13.55 -44.06
N ALA A 338 -23.83 13.76 -42.86
CA ALA A 338 -24.00 14.98 -42.05
C ALA A 338 -22.90 15.03 -40.98
N ALA A 339 -22.33 16.13 -40.53
CA ALA A 339 -22.12 17.47 -41.05
C ALA A 339 -21.05 18.08 -40.12
N SER A 340 -20.16 18.88 -40.69
CA SER A 340 -19.28 19.80 -39.97
C SER A 340 -20.10 20.92 -39.31
N THR A 341 -19.78 21.27 -38.07
CA THR A 341 -19.93 22.65 -37.59
C THR A 341 -18.70 23.06 -36.80
N ALA A 342 -17.82 23.79 -37.47
CA ALA A 342 -16.99 24.82 -36.88
C ALA A 342 -17.90 26.00 -36.47
N GLY A 343 -17.76 26.47 -35.22
CA GLY A 343 -18.32 27.72 -34.73
C GLY A 343 -17.19 28.74 -34.52
N ALA A 344 -17.35 29.89 -35.15
CA ALA A 344 -16.34 30.91 -35.36
C ALA A 344 -15.95 31.75 -34.14
N VAL A 345 -14.72 32.25 -34.20
CA VAL A 345 -14.23 33.46 -33.52
C VAL A 345 -15.02 34.68 -34.02
N SER A 346 -15.48 35.54 -33.11
CA SER A 346 -15.82 36.95 -33.41
C SER A 346 -15.23 37.86 -32.34
N THR A 347 -14.40 38.79 -32.80
CA THR A 347 -13.76 39.87 -32.05
C THR A 347 -14.68 41.09 -31.87
N ALA A 348 -14.35 41.87 -30.83
CA ALA A 348 -14.50 43.33 -30.66
C ALA A 348 -15.73 43.86 -29.90
N LYS A 349 -15.51 44.40 -28.67
CA LYS A 349 -15.24 45.83 -28.39
C LYS A 349 -15.29 46.14 -26.88
N THR A 350 -14.29 46.87 -26.40
CA THR A 350 -14.30 47.72 -25.18
C THR A 350 -15.26 48.92 -25.37
N PRO A 351 -15.75 49.57 -24.31
CA PRO A 351 -14.95 50.50 -23.49
C PRO A 351 -14.70 50.06 -22.05
#